data_AF-A0A381YBN8-F1
#
_entry.id   AF-A0A381YBN8-F1
#
_cell.length_a   1.000
_cell.length_b   1.000
_cell.length_c   1.000
_cell.angle_alpha   90.00
_cell.angle_beta   90.00
_cell.angle_gamma   90.00
#
_symmetry.space_group_name_H-M   'P 1'
#
loop_
_entity.id
_entity.type
_entity.pdbx_description
1 polymer ?
#
loop_
_entity_poly.entity_id
_entity_poly.type
_entity_poly.pdbx_seq_one_letter_code
_entity_poly.pdbx_strand_id
1 'polypeptide(L)'
;MVKRCLMLLFVLLGLSSCESTVGPSFEEMSETELATYNAFLSTDEKVVCQEASADWVGGSYRRIPKICATVRQIKRQQRLADAVWSGGLGGGANPGAVVC
;
A
#
# COMPACT_ATOMS: atom_id res chain seq x y z
N MET A 1 -40.48 27.33 21.77
CA MET A 1 -40.08 26.01 21.22
C MET A 1 -39.02 26.14 20.13
N VAL A 2 -39.12 27.10 19.21
CA VAL A 2 -38.18 27.32 18.07
C VAL A 2 -36.69 27.44 18.47
N LYS A 3 -36.35 28.15 19.55
CA LYS A 3 -34.96 28.37 20.00
C LYS A 3 -34.25 27.07 20.42
N ARG A 4 -34.98 26.13 21.03
CA ARG A 4 -34.43 24.81 21.40
C ARG A 4 -34.20 23.93 20.17
N CYS A 5 -35.11 24.00 19.19
CA CYS A 5 -34.95 23.30 17.91
C CYS A 5 -33.75 23.84 17.10
N LEU A 6 -33.52 25.15 17.10
CA LEU A 6 -32.36 25.77 16.45
C LEU A 6 -31.04 25.29 17.06
N MET A 7 -30.94 25.23 18.39
CA MET A 7 -29.74 24.73 19.06
C MET A 7 -29.49 23.25 18.75
N LEU A 8 -30.55 22.43 18.70
CA LEU A 8 -30.44 21.01 18.33
C LEU A 8 -29.97 20.83 16.89
N LEU A 9 -30.43 21.67 15.95
CA LEU A 9 -29.98 21.66 14.56
C LEU A 9 -28.49 21.97 14.43
N PHE A 10 -27.98 22.95 15.17
CA PHE A 10 -26.54 23.28 15.18
C PHE A 10 -25.67 22.14 15.74
N VAL A 11 -26.15 21.45 16.77
CA VAL A 11 -25.44 20.29 17.35
C VAL A 11 -25.45 19.11 16.37
N LEU A 12 -26.58 18.83 15.72
CA LEU A 12 -26.71 17.76 14.74
C LEU A 12 -25.84 18.00 13.49
N LEU A 13 -25.74 19.25 13.03
CA LEU A 13 -24.87 19.65 11.91
C LEU A 13 -23.38 19.60 12.26
N GLY A 14 -23.01 19.78 13.54
CA GLY A 14 -21.62 19.67 14.00
C GLY A 14 -21.12 18.23 14.09
N LEU A 15 -22.01 17.27 14.36
CA LEU A 15 -21.65 15.86 14.54
C LEU A 15 -21.49 15.09 13.21
N SER A 16 -21.94 15.62 12.08
CA SER A 16 -21.75 14.97 10.77
C SER A 16 -20.33 15.10 10.20
N SER A 17 -19.45 15.87 10.85
CA SER A 17 -18.11 16.21 10.35
C SER A 17 -17.01 15.37 11.01
N CYS A 18 -17.24 14.07 11.20
CA CYS A 18 -16.19 13.12 11.59
C CYS A 18 -16.01 12.06 10.49
N GLU A 19 -15.68 12.50 9.28
CA GLU A 19 -15.09 11.63 8.27
C GLU A 19 -13.59 11.92 8.26
N SER A 20 -12.83 11.25 9.14
CA SER A 20 -11.38 11.28 9.08
C SER A 20 -10.95 10.54 7.81
N THR A 21 -10.79 11.27 6.71
CA THR A 21 -10.20 10.78 5.46
C THR A 21 -8.72 10.45 5.59
N VAL A 22 -8.13 10.65 6.78
CA VAL A 22 -6.79 10.21 7.13
C VAL A 22 -6.87 8.75 7.55
N GLY A 23 -6.60 7.85 6.62
CA GLY A 23 -6.35 6.44 6.93
C GLY A 23 -5.10 6.28 7.81
N PRO A 24 -4.94 5.13 8.48
CA PRO A 24 -3.77 4.87 9.31
C PRO A 24 -2.47 4.88 8.49
N SER A 25 -1.42 5.48 9.04
CA SER A 25 -0.05 5.43 8.50
C SER A 25 0.61 4.10 8.89
N PHE A 26 0.49 3.09 8.02
CA PHE A 26 1.04 1.76 8.28
C PHE A 26 2.58 1.76 8.41
N GLU A 27 3.25 2.70 7.75
CA GLU A 27 4.70 2.89 7.83
C GLU A 27 5.16 3.37 9.21
N GLU A 28 4.32 4.08 9.95
CA GLU A 28 4.61 4.57 11.31
C GLU A 28 4.19 3.56 12.39
N MET A 29 3.39 2.57 12.01
CA MET A 29 2.85 1.56 12.90
C MET A 29 3.94 0.55 13.33
N SER A 30 3.95 0.21 14.62
CA SER A 30 4.80 -0.86 15.15
C SER A 30 4.34 -2.23 14.68
N GLU A 31 5.21 -3.24 14.75
CA GLU A 31 4.87 -4.60 14.33
C GLU A 31 3.66 -5.17 15.11
N THR A 32 3.53 -4.83 16.40
CA THR A 32 2.45 -5.30 17.26
C THR A 32 1.12 -4.63 16.93
N GLU A 33 1.13 -3.32 16.66
CA GLU A 33 -0.05 -2.59 16.20
C GLU A 33 -0.50 -3.11 14.83
N LEU A 34 0.45 -3.39 13.93
CA LEU A 34 0.15 -3.95 12.61
C LEU A 34 -0.42 -5.37 12.71
N ALA A 35 0.13 -6.21 13.59
CA ALA A 35 -0.39 -7.54 13.88
C ALA A 35 -1.81 -7.48 14.43
N THR A 36 -2.07 -6.53 15.34
CA THR A 36 -3.40 -6.31 15.92
C THR A 36 -4.40 -5.85 14.86
N TYR A 37 -4.00 -4.90 14.01
CA TYR A 37 -4.81 -4.45 12.89
C TYR A 37 -5.15 -5.59 11.93
N ASN A 38 -4.15 -6.39 11.54
CA ASN A 38 -4.31 -7.53 10.64
C ASN A 38 -5.11 -8.70 11.23
N ALA A 39 -5.25 -8.79 12.55
CA ALA A 39 -5.99 -9.88 13.21
C ALA A 39 -7.47 -9.88 12.85
N PHE A 40 -8.04 -8.72 12.53
CA PHE A 40 -9.46 -8.55 12.20
C PHE A 40 -9.75 -8.55 10.70
N LEU A 41 -8.72 -8.66 9.86
CA LEU A 41 -8.84 -8.52 8.41
C LEU A 41 -8.83 -9.86 7.67
N SER A 42 -9.55 -9.88 6.56
CA SER A 42 -9.45 -10.97 5.58
C SER A 42 -8.05 -11.02 4.96
N THR A 43 -7.62 -12.19 4.49
CA THR A 43 -6.25 -12.42 4.00
C THR A 43 -5.79 -11.40 2.95
N ASP A 44 -6.68 -10.99 2.05
CA ASP A 44 -6.36 -10.05 0.97
C ASP A 44 -6.27 -8.59 1.46
N GLU A 45 -6.91 -8.27 2.58
CA GLU A 45 -6.91 -6.92 3.18
C GLU A 45 -5.78 -6.73 4.19
N LYS A 46 -5.15 -7.82 4.64
CA LYS A 46 -3.98 -7.75 5.51
C LYS A 46 -2.89 -6.89 4.88
N VAL A 47 -2.27 -6.06 5.70
CA VAL A 47 -1.18 -5.16 5.33
C VAL A 47 0.14 -5.83 5.64
N VAL A 48 1.05 -5.83 4.68
CA VAL A 48 2.42 -6.32 4.80
C VAL A 48 3.35 -5.14 4.57
N CYS A 49 4.36 -5.00 5.42
CA CYS A 49 5.38 -3.97 5.30
C CYS A 49 6.73 -4.60 4.96
N GLN A 50 7.45 -3.98 4.03
CA GLN A 50 8.87 -4.18 3.87
C GLN A 50 9.57 -3.15 4.75
N GLU A 51 10.39 -3.63 5.69
CA GLU A 51 11.13 -2.77 6.61
C GLU A 51 12.15 -1.90 5.89
N ALA A 52 12.47 -0.76 6.51
CA ALA A 52 13.48 0.14 6.00
C ALA A 52 14.82 -0.59 5.90
N SER A 53 15.46 -0.49 4.75
CA SER A 53 16.74 -1.14 4.49
C SER A 53 17.69 -0.21 3.74
N ALA A 54 18.96 -0.56 3.68
CA ALA A 54 19.92 0.17 2.89
C ALA A 54 20.79 -0.83 2.14
N ASP A 55 20.80 -0.73 0.82
CA ASP A 55 21.41 -1.74 -0.05
C ASP A 55 21.99 -1.12 -1.32
N TRP A 56 22.87 -1.86 -1.98
CA TRP A 56 23.44 -1.51 -3.27
C TRP A 56 22.51 -1.96 -4.40
N VAL A 57 21.78 -1.00 -4.97
CA VAL A 57 20.85 -1.25 -6.08
C VAL A 57 21.42 -0.59 -7.34
N GLY A 58 21.69 -1.42 -8.36
CA GLY A 58 22.20 -0.96 -9.65
C GLY A 58 23.54 -0.22 -9.56
N GLY A 59 24.44 -0.66 -8.67
CA GLY A 59 25.76 -0.03 -8.47
C GLY A 59 25.73 1.25 -7.61
N SER A 60 24.59 1.61 -7.03
CA SER A 60 24.45 2.76 -6.13
C SER A 60 23.94 2.34 -4.76
N TYR A 61 24.55 2.87 -3.70
CA TYR A 61 24.03 2.68 -2.35
C TYR A 61 22.76 3.51 -2.16
N ARG A 62 21.66 2.85 -1.79
CA ARG A 62 20.34 3.48 -1.61
C ARG A 62 19.76 3.10 -0.27
N ARG A 63 19.15 4.08 0.40
CA ARG A 63 18.26 3.84 1.54
C ARG A 63 16.85 3.66 1.02
N ILE A 64 16.28 2.49 1.28
CA ILE A 64 14.91 2.10 0.92
C ILE A 64 14.06 2.34 2.17
N PRO A 65 13.05 3.22 2.11
CA PRO A 65 12.17 3.47 3.24
C PRO A 65 11.28 2.26 3.51
N LYS A 66 10.68 2.21 4.70
CA LYS A 66 9.62 1.25 4.99
C LYS A 66 8.46 1.52 4.04
N ILE A 67 7.95 0.46 3.40
CA ILE A 67 6.81 0.54 2.48
C ILE A 67 5.79 -0.51 2.88
N CYS A 68 4.51 -0.13 2.94
CA CYS A 68 3.43 -1.03 3.32
C CYS A 68 2.39 -1.14 2.20
N ALA A 69 1.84 -2.34 2.00
CA ALA A 69 0.79 -2.58 1.02
C ALA A 69 -0.14 -3.71 1.47
N THR A 70 -1.37 -3.71 0.98
CA THR A 70 -2.29 -4.84 1.19
C THR A 70 -1.89 -6.03 0.32
N VAL A 71 -2.15 -7.24 0.80
CA VAL A 71 -1.93 -8.48 0.01
C VAL A 71 -2.66 -8.42 -1.34
N ARG A 72 -3.87 -7.83 -1.38
CA ARG A 72 -4.63 -7.61 -2.62
C ARG A 72 -3.88 -6.74 -3.63
N GLN A 73 -3.28 -5.64 -3.17
CA GLN A 73 -2.49 -4.75 -4.02
C GLN A 73 -1.25 -5.48 -4.55
N ILE A 74 -0.55 -6.22 -3.70
CA ILE A 74 0.63 -7.01 -4.09
C ILE A 74 0.26 -8.03 -5.18
N LYS A 75 -0.79 -8.83 -4.96
CA LYS A 75 -1.29 -9.79 -5.96
C LYS A 75 -1.73 -9.13 -7.26
N ARG A 76 -2.29 -7.91 -7.19
CA ARG A 76 -2.65 -7.15 -8.40
C ARG A 76 -1.42 -6.70 -9.16
N GLN A 77 -0.40 -6.19 -8.47
CA GLN A 77 0.85 -5.76 -9.07
C GLN A 77 1.62 -6.92 -9.69
N GLN A 78 1.69 -8.08 -9.02
CA GLN A 78 2.29 -9.29 -9.57
C GLN A 78 1.62 -9.70 -10.88
N ARG A 79 0.28 -9.78 -10.90
CA ARG A 79 -0.46 -10.10 -12.14
C ARG A 79 -0.21 -9.10 -13.27
N LEU A 80 -0.07 -7.82 -12.95
CA LEU A 80 0.27 -6.79 -13.94
C LEU A 80 1.70 -6.97 -14.46
N ALA A 81 2.67 -7.24 -13.58
CA ALA A 81 4.04 -7.52 -13.98
C ALA A 81 4.15 -8.78 -14.85
N ASP A 82 3.44 -9.85 -14.49
CA ASP A 82 3.37 -11.09 -15.26
C ASP A 82 2.72 -10.86 -16.63
N ALA A 83 1.69 -10.02 -16.71
CA ALA A 83 1.04 -9.67 -17.97
C ALA A 83 1.95 -8.82 -18.87
N VAL A 84 2.74 -7.89 -18.31
CA VAL A 84 3.74 -7.11 -19.06
C VAL A 84 4.86 -8.03 -19.57
N TRP A 85 5.34 -8.94 -18.72
CA TRP A 85 6.35 -9.92 -19.10
C TRP A 85 5.85 -10.87 -20.19
N SER A 86 4.62 -11.35 -20.06
CA SER A 86 4.02 -12.29 -21.03
C SER A 86 3.54 -11.59 -22.31
N GLY A 87 3.23 -10.30 -22.26
CA GLY A 87 2.78 -9.50 -23.39
C GLY A 87 3.91 -8.77 -24.13
N GLY A 88 5.13 -8.74 -23.58
CA GLY A 88 6.28 -8.04 -24.13
C GLY A 88 7.41 -8.96 -24.58
N LEU A 89 7.51 -9.13 -25.91
CA LEU A 89 8.70 -9.56 -26.67
C LEU A 89 9.10 -11.05 -26.59
N GLY A 90 8.49 -11.81 -27.50
CA GLY A 90 9.28 -12.68 -28.37
C GLY A 90 10.34 -11.85 -29.10
N GLY A 91 11.60 -12.06 -28.77
CA GLY A 91 12.74 -11.37 -29.36
C GLY A 91 14.04 -11.89 -28.75
N GLY A 92 14.45 -13.09 -29.16
CA GLY A 92 15.71 -13.66 -28.73
C GLY A 92 16.90 -12.79 -29.13
N ALA A 93 17.64 -12.31 -28.13
CA ALA A 93 19.01 -11.87 -28.30
C ALA A 93 19.89 -12.86 -27.54
N ASN A 94 20.38 -13.88 -28.24
CA ASN A 94 21.50 -14.70 -27.78
C ASN A 94 22.75 -13.80 -27.76
N PRO A 95 23.40 -13.53 -26.62
CA PRO A 95 24.63 -12.73 -26.59
C PRO A 95 25.90 -13.53 -27.00
N GLY A 96 25.76 -14.57 -27.85
CA GLY A 96 26.79 -15.59 -28.03
C GLY A 96 27.05 -16.09 -29.45
N ALA A 97 26.60 -15.41 -30.51
CA ALA A 97 26.96 -15.77 -31.88
C ALA A 97 28.19 -14.99 -32.36
N VAL A 98 29.37 -15.35 -31.84
CA VAL A 98 30.62 -15.18 -32.57
C VAL A 98 30.73 -16.32 -33.57
N VAL A 99 30.60 -16.00 -34.85
CA VAL A 99 30.85 -16.93 -35.96
C VAL A 99 32.33 -16.84 -36.29
N CYS A 100 33.03 -17.96 -36.30
CA CYS A 100 34.40 -18.07 -36.81
C CYS A 100 34.48 -17.73 -38.30
#